data_AF-A0A7C6KQ13-F1
#
_entry.id   AF-A0A7C6KQ13-F1
#
_cell.length_a   1.000
_cell.length_b   1.000
_cell.length_c   1.000
_cell.angle_alpha   90.00
_cell.angle_beta   90.00
_cell.angle_gamma   90.00
#
_symmetry.space_group_name_H-M   'P 1'
#
loop_
_entity.id
_entity.type
_entity.pdbx_description
1 polymer ?
#
loop_
_entity_poly.entity_id
_entity_poly.type
_entity_poly.pdbx_seq_one_letter_code
_entity_poly.pdbx_strand_id
1 'polypeptide(L)'
;MPEKITVITADIIQSRLARDLVLSLPEKLSRLTHPLVATTFSMSRGDEIQAVCRGYLQAPEVVRQLRFFCLPLRLRVGIGVGRLENNYWSPNPWDMNGSAFVRARESLESLGKGVQARTLVSSGNQDFDSVVNTILGLVDAIQNRWTQAQWDAIHVYERLGTYSEAGKALGIALQNVQKRCKAANWVAVRQAEEAIRLLGRKLESELPPEG
;
A
#
# COMPACT_ATOMS: atom_id res chain seq x y z
N MET A 1 -13.22 23.21 2.67
CA MET A 1 -12.18 22.53 3.48
C MET A 1 -11.27 21.74 2.56
N PRO A 2 -9.94 21.72 2.79
CA PRO A 2 -9.03 20.95 1.96
C PRO A 2 -9.26 19.44 2.13
N GLU A 3 -9.27 18.70 1.03
CA GLU A 3 -9.55 17.27 1.00
C GLU A 3 -8.41 16.48 1.64
N LYS A 4 -8.79 15.55 2.50
CA LYS A 4 -7.89 14.70 3.27
C LYS A 4 -7.59 13.46 2.45
N ILE A 5 -6.32 13.23 2.16
CA ILE A 5 -5.86 12.16 1.29
C ILE A 5 -4.65 11.42 1.88
N THR A 6 -4.42 10.23 1.33
CA THR A 6 -3.20 9.46 1.50
C THR A 6 -2.57 9.28 0.13
N VAL A 7 -1.31 9.66 -0.03
CA VAL A 7 -0.54 9.41 -1.25
C VAL A 7 0.36 8.21 -1.00
N ILE A 8 0.33 7.25 -1.91
CA ILE A 8 1.23 6.08 -1.90
C ILE A 8 2.18 6.26 -3.09
N THR A 9 3.46 6.41 -2.81
CA THR A 9 4.52 6.47 -3.82
C THR A 9 5.49 5.32 -3.59
N ALA A 10 5.82 4.57 -4.62
CA ALA A 10 6.70 3.41 -4.54
C ALA A 10 7.81 3.47 -5.59
N ASP A 11 8.96 2.93 -5.23
CA ASP A 11 10.12 2.75 -6.10
C ASP A 11 10.42 1.25 -6.26
N ILE A 12 10.66 0.82 -7.49
CA ILE A 12 11.02 -0.56 -7.81
C ILE A 12 12.52 -0.78 -7.57
N ILE A 13 12.83 -1.60 -6.57
CA ILE A 13 14.20 -1.96 -6.23
C ILE A 13 14.84 -2.71 -7.41
N GLN A 14 15.99 -2.24 -7.89
CA GLN A 14 16.75 -2.84 -8.98
C GLN A 14 15.97 -2.95 -10.31
N SER A 15 15.08 -2.00 -10.58
CA SER A 15 14.25 -1.90 -11.80
C SER A 15 15.00 -2.19 -13.12
N ARG A 16 16.25 -1.69 -13.23
CA ARG A 16 17.11 -1.82 -14.42
C ARG A 16 17.44 -3.26 -14.80
N LEU A 17 17.40 -4.20 -13.87
CA LEU A 17 17.70 -5.62 -14.09
C LEU A 17 16.48 -6.43 -14.55
N ALA A 18 15.29 -5.84 -14.54
CA ALA A 18 14.02 -6.52 -14.76
C ALA A 18 13.10 -5.78 -15.75
N ARG A 19 13.68 -5.27 -16.85
CA ARG A 19 12.97 -4.40 -17.82
C ARG A 19 11.64 -4.98 -18.32
N ASP A 20 11.62 -6.25 -18.73
CA ASP A 20 10.40 -6.87 -19.28
C ASP A 20 9.27 -6.96 -18.25
N LEU A 21 9.61 -7.24 -16.98
CA LEU A 21 8.63 -7.28 -15.89
C LEU A 21 8.06 -5.88 -15.65
N VAL A 22 8.91 -4.86 -15.65
CA VAL A 22 8.54 -3.46 -15.47
C VAL A 22 7.62 -2.98 -16.61
N LEU A 23 7.89 -3.33 -17.86
CA LEU A 23 7.04 -2.98 -19.01
C LEU A 23 5.62 -3.56 -18.92
N SER A 24 5.45 -4.71 -18.25
CA SER A 24 4.13 -5.33 -18.04
C SER A 24 3.34 -4.74 -16.85
N LEU A 25 3.97 -3.92 -16.01
CA LEU A 25 3.34 -3.43 -14.78
C LEU A 25 2.11 -2.53 -15.00
N PRO A 26 2.09 -1.58 -15.96
CA PRO A 26 0.92 -0.71 -16.13
C PRO A 26 -0.39 -1.49 -16.31
N GLU A 27 -0.35 -2.57 -17.09
CA GLU A 27 -1.52 -3.43 -17.33
C GLU A 27 -1.91 -4.24 -16.08
N LYS A 28 -0.94 -4.65 -15.26
CA LYS A 28 -1.23 -5.34 -13.98
C LYS A 28 -1.81 -4.37 -12.97
N LEU A 29 -1.24 -3.18 -12.85
CA LEU A 29 -1.63 -2.14 -11.90
C LEU A 29 -3.02 -1.56 -12.20
N SER A 30 -3.44 -1.52 -13.47
CA SER A 30 -4.80 -1.09 -13.83
C SER A 30 -5.90 -2.03 -13.29
N ARG A 31 -5.54 -3.27 -12.93
CA ARG A 31 -6.45 -4.25 -12.31
C ARG A 31 -6.55 -4.08 -10.79
N LEU A 32 -5.64 -3.33 -10.18
CA LEU A 32 -5.71 -2.98 -8.77
C LEU A 32 -6.75 -1.87 -8.60
N THR A 33 -7.92 -2.25 -8.10
CA THR A 33 -9.01 -1.33 -7.80
C THR A 33 -9.39 -1.45 -6.34
N HIS A 34 -9.75 -0.32 -5.73
CA HIS A 34 -10.22 -0.26 -4.35
C HIS A 34 -11.15 0.96 -4.19
N PRO A 35 -12.26 0.87 -3.43
CA PRO A 35 -13.23 1.98 -3.32
C PRO A 35 -12.65 3.32 -2.83
N LEU A 36 -11.54 3.25 -2.09
CA LEU A 36 -10.85 4.43 -1.57
C LEU A 36 -9.67 4.89 -2.44
N VAL A 37 -9.27 4.13 -3.46
CA VAL A 37 -8.22 4.56 -4.41
C VAL A 37 -8.87 5.50 -5.42
N ALA A 38 -8.52 6.78 -5.34
CA ALA A 38 -9.12 7.86 -6.13
C ALA A 38 -8.47 8.02 -7.51
N THR A 39 -7.18 7.67 -7.64
CA THR A 39 -6.46 7.62 -8.92
C THR A 39 -6.01 6.19 -9.19
N THR A 40 -6.05 5.73 -10.44
CA THR A 40 -5.38 4.47 -10.81
C THR A 40 -3.89 4.55 -10.46
N PHE A 41 -3.28 3.43 -10.09
CA PHE A 41 -1.82 3.36 -9.95
C PHE A 41 -1.15 3.66 -11.29
N SER A 42 -0.30 4.69 -11.31
CA SER A 42 0.36 5.17 -12.52
C SER A 42 1.87 5.14 -12.35
N MET A 43 2.58 4.94 -13.46
CA MET A 43 4.04 4.90 -13.46
C MET A 43 4.64 6.20 -13.98
N SER A 44 5.78 6.60 -13.41
CA SER A 44 6.62 7.69 -13.90
C SER A 44 8.07 7.27 -13.93
N ARG A 45 8.85 7.87 -14.83
CA ARG A 45 10.31 7.67 -14.98
C ARG A 45 10.78 6.22 -15.17
N GLY A 46 9.84 5.29 -15.40
CA GLY A 46 10.09 3.88 -15.67
C GLY A 46 10.03 2.97 -14.44
N ASP A 47 10.14 3.50 -13.22
CA ASP A 47 10.20 2.67 -12.00
C ASP A 47 9.51 3.25 -10.76
N GLU A 48 9.03 4.49 -10.82
CA GLU A 48 8.22 5.07 -9.75
C GLU A 48 6.74 4.79 -10.01
N ILE A 49 6.01 4.39 -8.97
CA ILE A 49 4.58 4.08 -9.01
C ILE A 49 3.86 5.00 -8.01
N GLN A 50 2.76 5.62 -8.39
CA GLN A 50 2.00 6.50 -7.50
C GLN A 50 0.48 6.32 -7.63
N ALA A 51 -0.22 6.43 -6.49
CA ALA A 51 -1.67 6.58 -6.41
C ALA A 51 -2.10 7.44 -5.22
N VAL A 52 -3.31 8.00 -5.32
CA VAL A 52 -3.98 8.78 -4.27
C VAL A 52 -5.15 7.98 -3.73
N CYS A 53 -5.25 7.89 -2.41
CA CYS A 53 -6.38 7.34 -1.69
C CYS A 53 -7.13 8.45 -0.93
N ARG A 54 -8.45 8.31 -0.79
CA ARG A 54 -9.27 9.19 0.05
C ARG A 54 -9.07 8.88 1.53
N GLY A 55 -9.12 9.93 2.36
CA GLY A 55 -9.01 9.85 3.81
C GLY A 55 -7.59 9.54 4.29
N TYR A 56 -7.40 9.54 5.61
CA TYR A 56 -6.10 9.26 6.22
C TYR A 56 -5.96 7.78 6.54
N LEU A 57 -5.07 7.10 5.82
CA LEU A 57 -4.74 5.67 5.96
C LEU A 57 -5.96 4.77 6.09
N GLN A 58 -7.04 5.08 5.37
CA GLN A 58 -8.28 4.31 5.48
C GLN A 58 -8.23 2.96 4.73
N ALA A 59 -7.25 2.77 3.84
CA ALA A 59 -7.06 1.58 3.02
C ALA A 59 -5.61 1.03 3.08
N PRO A 60 -5.06 0.71 4.25
CA PRO A 60 -3.67 0.24 4.38
C PRO A 60 -3.39 -1.07 3.61
N GLU A 61 -4.40 -1.91 3.40
CA GLU A 61 -4.34 -3.13 2.58
C GLU A 61 -3.91 -2.87 1.12
N VAL A 62 -4.13 -1.66 0.61
CA VAL A 62 -3.75 -1.27 -0.76
C VAL A 62 -2.24 -1.37 -0.96
N VAL A 63 -1.44 -1.12 0.08
CA VAL A 63 0.03 -1.27 0.02
C VAL A 63 0.41 -2.74 -0.22
N ARG A 64 -0.24 -3.67 0.46
CA ARG A 64 -0.04 -5.11 0.28
C ARG A 64 -0.53 -5.56 -1.10
N GLN A 65 -1.67 -5.06 -1.56
CA GLN A 65 -2.18 -5.35 -2.90
C GLN A 65 -1.21 -4.86 -3.98
N LEU A 66 -0.66 -3.64 -3.83
CA LEU A 66 0.37 -3.11 -4.72
C LEU A 66 1.58 -4.06 -4.79
N ARG A 67 2.06 -4.52 -3.63
CA ARG A 67 3.16 -5.50 -3.58
C ARG A 67 2.81 -6.79 -4.33
N PHE A 68 1.59 -7.31 -4.20
CA PHE A 68 1.14 -8.50 -4.93
C PHE A 68 1.19 -8.32 -6.45
N PHE A 69 0.63 -7.22 -6.97
CA PHE A 69 0.62 -6.94 -8.41
C PHE A 69 2.01 -6.69 -8.99
N CYS A 70 2.97 -6.27 -8.16
CA CYS A 70 4.36 -6.07 -8.55
C CYS A 70 5.24 -7.32 -8.44
N LEU A 71 4.76 -8.46 -7.90
CA LEU A 71 5.59 -9.67 -7.80
C LEU A 71 6.13 -10.11 -9.18
N PRO A 72 7.40 -10.59 -9.25
CA PRO A 72 8.35 -10.80 -8.14
C PRO A 72 9.19 -9.56 -7.76
N LEU A 73 8.91 -8.39 -8.34
CA LEU A 73 9.63 -7.16 -8.05
C LEU A 73 9.42 -6.75 -6.59
N ARG A 74 10.45 -6.11 -6.01
CA ARG A 74 10.42 -5.60 -4.64
C ARG A 74 10.27 -4.10 -4.69
N LEU A 75 9.47 -3.57 -3.77
CA LEU A 75 9.17 -2.15 -3.69
C LEU A 75 9.67 -1.55 -2.38
N ARG A 76 10.16 -0.31 -2.45
CA ARG A 76 10.14 0.64 -1.33
C ARG A 76 8.88 1.48 -1.48
N VAL A 77 8.18 1.76 -0.38
CA VAL A 77 6.90 2.48 -0.40
C VAL A 77 6.92 3.63 0.60
N GLY A 78 6.92 4.86 0.11
CA GLY A 78 6.67 6.06 0.91
C GLY A 78 5.18 6.39 0.90
N ILE A 79 4.64 6.69 2.07
CA ILE A 79 3.23 7.03 2.24
C ILE A 79 3.16 8.39 2.91
N GLY A 80 2.41 9.30 2.29
CA GLY A 80 2.17 10.62 2.83
C GLY A 80 0.71 10.80 3.18
N VAL A 81 0.46 11.23 4.41
CA VAL A 81 -0.88 11.54 4.90
C VAL A 81 -0.98 13.05 5.01
N GLY A 82 -2.02 13.64 4.43
CA GLY A 82 -2.15 15.10 4.42
C GLY A 82 -3.24 15.60 3.48
N ARG A 83 -3.10 16.85 3.04
CA ARG A 83 -4.13 17.53 2.27
C ARG A 83 -3.76 17.61 0.79
N LEU A 84 -4.78 17.57 -0.05
CA LEU A 84 -4.69 17.89 -1.46
C LEU A 84 -4.63 19.41 -1.66
N GLU A 85 -3.67 19.90 -2.42
CA GLU A 85 -3.53 21.33 -2.72
C GLU A 85 -4.71 21.81 -3.55
N ASN A 86 -5.34 22.91 -3.12
CA ASN A 86 -6.47 23.57 -3.78
C ASN A 86 -7.66 22.64 -4.13
N ASN A 87 -7.75 21.45 -3.52
CA ASN A 87 -8.70 20.39 -3.89
C ASN A 87 -8.69 20.03 -5.40
N TYR A 88 -7.53 20.20 -6.05
CA TYR A 88 -7.41 19.93 -7.47
C TYR A 88 -7.26 18.42 -7.75
N TRP A 89 -8.25 17.85 -8.41
CA TRP A 89 -8.25 16.44 -8.81
C TRP A 89 -7.85 16.26 -10.28
N SER A 90 -6.90 15.35 -10.52
CA SER A 90 -6.52 14.87 -11.85
C SER A 90 -6.66 13.34 -11.94
N PRO A 91 -7.01 12.78 -13.10
CA PRO A 91 -6.91 11.33 -13.33
C PRO A 91 -5.48 10.80 -13.14
N ASN A 92 -4.48 11.63 -13.43
CA ASN A 92 -3.07 11.31 -13.30
C ASN A 92 -2.52 11.91 -11.99
N PRO A 93 -2.11 11.07 -11.02
CA PRO A 93 -1.65 11.56 -9.72
C PRO A 93 -0.32 12.32 -9.81
N TRP A 94 0.41 12.25 -10.92
CA TRP A 94 1.63 13.03 -11.13
C TRP A 94 1.37 14.52 -11.42
N ASP A 95 0.13 14.87 -11.76
CA ASP A 95 -0.30 16.25 -12.01
C ASP A 95 -0.90 16.91 -10.75
N MET A 96 -0.85 16.22 -9.61
CA MET A 96 -1.42 16.65 -8.34
C MET A 96 -0.34 16.97 -7.31
N ASN A 97 -0.69 17.79 -6.32
CA ASN A 97 0.25 18.26 -5.31
C ASN A 97 -0.44 18.49 -3.95
N GLY A 98 0.34 18.74 -2.91
CA GLY A 98 -0.14 18.99 -1.55
C GLY A 98 0.75 18.34 -0.50
N SER A 99 0.44 18.58 0.78
CA SER A 99 1.27 18.11 1.89
C SER A 99 1.39 16.58 1.92
N ALA A 100 0.36 15.86 1.47
CA ALA A 100 0.44 14.41 1.34
C ALA A 100 1.49 13.97 0.30
N PHE A 101 1.61 14.66 -0.84
CA PHE A 101 2.58 14.32 -1.88
C PHE A 101 4.02 14.57 -1.42
N VAL A 102 4.26 15.73 -0.79
CA VAL A 102 5.56 16.08 -0.22
C VAL A 102 6.01 15.02 0.79
N ARG A 103 5.13 14.66 1.74
CA ARG A 103 5.40 13.66 2.78
C ARG A 103 5.64 12.25 2.23
N ALA A 104 4.90 11.85 1.19
CA ALA A 104 5.10 10.55 0.53
C ALA A 104 6.49 10.46 -0.10
N ARG A 105 6.92 11.53 -0.78
CA ARG A 105 8.24 11.63 -1.38
C ARG A 105 9.35 11.59 -0.33
N GLU A 106 9.24 12.39 0.73
CA GLU A 106 10.21 12.41 1.84
C GLU A 106 10.36 11.04 2.51
N SER A 107 9.24 10.33 2.70
CA SER A 107 9.21 8.98 3.25
C SER A 107 9.92 7.98 2.33
N LEU A 108 9.69 8.06 1.02
CA LEU A 108 10.34 7.21 0.03
C LEU A 108 11.85 7.48 -0.07
N GLU A 109 12.25 8.75 -0.08
CA GLU A 109 13.67 9.15 -0.12
C GLU A 109 14.42 8.68 1.13
N SER A 110 13.76 8.69 2.31
CA SER A 110 14.32 8.19 3.57
C SER A 110 14.61 6.68 3.53
N LEU A 111 13.75 5.88 2.89
CA LEU A 111 13.98 4.45 2.66
C LEU A 111 15.22 4.18 1.80
N GLY A 112 15.61 5.11 0.93
CA GLY A 112 16.80 4.99 0.09
C GLY A 112 18.12 5.13 0.84
N LYS A 113 18.12 5.72 2.04
CA LYS A 113 19.33 6.14 2.77
C LYS A 113 19.81 5.14 3.85
N GLY A 114 19.51 3.84 3.68
CA GLY A 114 19.99 2.78 4.57
C GLY A 114 19.04 2.37 5.69
N VAL A 115 17.79 2.87 5.69
CA VAL A 115 16.73 2.37 6.57
C VAL A 115 16.36 0.95 6.17
N GLN A 116 16.30 0.01 7.13
CA GLN A 116 15.98 -1.39 6.86
C GLN A 116 14.49 -1.67 6.57
N ALA A 117 13.62 -0.67 6.77
CA ALA A 117 12.20 -0.75 6.44
C ALA A 117 11.97 -0.83 4.92
N ARG A 118 10.79 -1.30 4.50
CA ARG A 118 10.34 -1.24 3.09
C ARG A 118 9.12 -0.34 2.90
N THR A 119 8.50 0.10 3.99
CA THR A 119 7.41 1.07 3.99
C THR A 119 7.62 2.10 5.10
N LEU A 120 7.41 3.38 4.78
CA LEU A 120 7.35 4.47 5.76
C LEU A 120 6.16 5.38 5.50
N VAL A 121 5.57 5.88 6.57
CA VAL A 121 4.52 6.89 6.66
C VAL A 121 5.10 8.19 7.22
N SER A 122 4.66 9.31 6.64
CA SER A 122 4.78 10.65 7.22
C SER A 122 3.43 11.35 7.20
N SER A 123 2.98 11.83 8.35
CA SER A 123 1.70 12.51 8.57
C SER A 123 1.83 13.93 9.12
N GLY A 124 3.05 14.33 9.46
CA GLY A 124 3.33 15.57 10.20
C GLY A 124 3.06 15.47 11.70
N ASN A 125 2.63 14.30 12.20
CA ASN A 125 2.56 13.98 13.62
C ASN A 125 3.56 12.86 13.93
N GLN A 126 4.65 13.19 14.63
CA GLN A 126 5.76 12.25 14.86
C GLN A 126 5.37 11.06 15.74
N ASP A 127 4.50 11.25 16.73
CA ASP A 127 4.03 10.17 17.60
C ASP A 127 3.19 9.16 16.81
N PHE A 128 2.28 9.68 15.98
CA PHE A 128 1.50 8.87 15.05
C PHE A 128 2.39 8.10 14.08
N ASP A 129 3.34 8.81 13.45
CA ASP A 129 4.25 8.24 12.46
C ASP A 129 5.09 7.12 13.09
N SER A 130 5.60 7.32 14.31
CA SER A 130 6.38 6.32 15.05
C SER A 130 5.60 5.02 15.29
N VAL A 131 4.34 5.14 15.74
CA VAL A 131 3.48 3.99 15.99
C VAL A 131 3.16 3.26 14.69
N VAL A 132 2.71 3.98 13.66
CA VAL A 132 2.32 3.38 12.37
C VAL A 132 3.52 2.75 11.67
N ASN A 133 4.68 3.41 11.68
CA ASN A 133 5.91 2.86 11.08
C ASN A 133 6.41 1.61 11.80
N THR A 134 6.22 1.53 13.13
CA THR A 134 6.52 0.31 13.88
C THR A 134 5.64 -0.86 13.42
N ILE A 135 4.33 -0.62 13.27
CA ILE A 135 3.38 -1.63 12.79
C ILE A 135 3.73 -2.06 11.35
N LEU A 136 3.99 -1.10 10.47
CA LEU A 136 4.39 -1.36 9.08
C LEU A 136 5.69 -2.15 8.98
N GLY A 137 6.68 -1.85 9.82
CA GLY A 137 7.93 -2.60 9.90
C GLY A 137 7.71 -4.08 10.28
N LEU A 138 6.79 -4.35 11.21
CA LEU A 138 6.41 -5.72 11.56
C LEU A 138 5.67 -6.42 10.41
N VAL A 139 4.76 -5.71 9.72
CA VAL A 139 4.06 -6.23 8.54
C VAL A 139 5.05 -6.56 7.41
N ASP A 140 5.99 -5.67 7.11
CA ASP A 140 7.05 -5.90 6.14
C ASP A 140 7.88 -7.13 6.51
N ALA A 141 8.26 -7.29 7.79
CA ALA A 141 9.04 -8.44 8.26
C ALA A 141 8.29 -9.77 8.06
N ILE A 142 6.97 -9.79 8.23
CA ILE A 142 6.11 -10.95 7.97
C ILE A 142 6.00 -11.21 6.46
N GLN A 143 5.59 -10.21 5.69
CA GLN A 143 5.34 -10.33 4.24
C GLN A 143 6.62 -10.67 3.44
N ASN A 144 7.79 -10.25 3.92
CA ASN A 144 9.07 -10.57 3.28
C ASN A 144 9.36 -12.08 3.24
N ARG A 145 8.73 -12.86 4.13
CA ARG A 145 8.86 -14.32 4.19
C ARG A 145 7.79 -15.06 3.40
N TRP A 146 6.82 -14.34 2.81
CA TRP A 146 5.73 -14.99 2.09
C TRP A 146 6.22 -15.60 0.78
N THR A 147 5.78 -16.83 0.53
CA THR A 147 5.94 -17.51 -0.76
C THR A 147 4.88 -17.04 -1.75
N GLN A 148 5.11 -17.27 -3.05
CA GLN A 148 4.12 -16.95 -4.09
C GLN A 148 2.76 -17.60 -3.80
N ALA A 149 2.76 -18.87 -3.39
CA ALA A 149 1.54 -19.60 -3.06
C ALA A 149 0.76 -18.99 -1.87
N GLN A 150 1.45 -18.35 -0.92
CA GLN A 150 0.83 -17.65 0.21
C GLN A 150 0.24 -16.32 -0.23
N TRP A 151 0.96 -15.56 -1.08
CA TRP A 151 0.45 -14.35 -1.73
C TRP A 151 -0.84 -14.63 -2.50
N ASP A 152 -0.84 -15.65 -3.37
CA ASP A 152 -2.00 -16.04 -4.17
C ASP A 152 -3.19 -16.44 -3.28
N ALA A 153 -2.93 -17.23 -2.24
CA ALA A 153 -3.97 -17.67 -1.30
C ALA A 153 -4.66 -16.49 -0.61
N ILE A 154 -3.89 -15.51 -0.14
CA ILE A 154 -4.43 -14.33 0.56
C ILE A 154 -5.17 -13.43 -0.41
N HIS A 155 -4.58 -13.09 -1.56
CA HIS A 155 -5.20 -12.23 -2.56
C HIS A 155 -6.55 -12.78 -3.04
N VAL A 156 -6.62 -14.09 -3.32
CA VAL A 156 -7.85 -14.74 -3.77
C VAL A 156 -8.86 -14.88 -2.63
N TYR A 157 -8.41 -15.22 -1.41
CA TYR A 157 -9.29 -15.29 -0.24
C TYR A 157 -9.96 -13.95 0.05
N GLU A 158 -9.23 -12.84 0.00
CA GLU A 158 -9.82 -11.51 0.24
C GLU A 158 -10.88 -11.13 -0.80
N ARG A 159 -10.64 -11.48 -2.06
CA ARG A 159 -11.59 -11.16 -3.14
C ARG A 159 -12.88 -11.97 -3.05
N LEU A 160 -12.78 -13.23 -2.61
CA LEU A 160 -13.92 -14.17 -2.61
C LEU A 160 -14.58 -14.31 -1.23
N GLY A 161 -13.91 -13.91 -0.15
CA GLY A 161 -14.46 -13.91 1.21
C GLY A 161 -14.44 -15.26 1.92
N THR A 162 -14.37 -16.40 1.21
CA THR A 162 -14.32 -17.74 1.83
C THR A 162 -13.15 -18.59 1.36
N TYR A 163 -12.63 -19.46 2.25
CA TYR A 163 -11.59 -20.43 1.88
C TYR A 163 -12.09 -21.48 0.87
N SER A 164 -13.40 -21.74 0.86
CA SER A 164 -14.02 -22.67 -0.09
C SER A 164 -13.93 -22.14 -1.53
N GLU A 165 -14.38 -20.90 -1.73
CA GLU A 165 -14.33 -20.25 -3.04
C GLU A 165 -12.89 -19.98 -3.49
N ALA A 166 -12.02 -19.59 -2.55
CA ALA A 166 -10.59 -19.46 -2.84
C ALA A 166 -9.95 -20.79 -3.26
N GLY A 167 -10.33 -21.90 -2.62
CA GLY A 167 -9.85 -23.23 -3.00
C GLY A 167 -10.27 -23.60 -4.42
N LYS A 168 -11.56 -23.38 -4.75
CA LYS A 168 -12.09 -23.59 -6.11
C LYS A 168 -11.34 -22.75 -7.15
N ALA A 169 -11.15 -21.46 -6.87
CA ALA A 169 -10.46 -20.54 -7.78
C ALA A 169 -8.97 -20.87 -7.98
N LEU A 170 -8.31 -21.42 -6.96
CA LEU A 170 -6.90 -21.82 -7.01
C LEU A 170 -6.69 -23.28 -7.43
N GLY A 171 -7.76 -24.06 -7.66
CA GLY A 171 -7.66 -25.48 -7.99
C GLY A 171 -7.07 -26.35 -6.86
N ILE A 172 -7.25 -25.95 -5.59
CA ILE A 172 -6.74 -26.68 -4.42
C ILE A 172 -7.82 -26.87 -3.35
N ALA A 173 -7.61 -27.86 -2.47
CA ALA A 173 -8.50 -28.07 -1.33
C ALA A 173 -8.54 -26.84 -0.40
N LEU A 174 -9.71 -26.54 0.18
CA LEU A 174 -9.88 -25.38 1.10
C LEU A 174 -8.88 -25.40 2.26
N GLN A 175 -8.55 -26.60 2.76
CA GLN A 175 -7.61 -26.78 3.86
C GLN A 175 -6.19 -26.32 3.47
N ASN A 176 -5.85 -26.40 2.19
CA ASN A 176 -4.56 -25.91 1.68
C ASN A 176 -4.54 -24.38 1.61
N VAL A 177 -5.65 -23.73 1.25
CA VAL A 177 -5.77 -22.26 1.34
C VAL A 177 -5.62 -21.82 2.80
N GLN A 178 -6.36 -22.44 3.71
CA GLN A 178 -6.29 -22.13 5.14
C GLN A 178 -4.88 -22.33 5.70
N LYS A 179 -4.20 -23.43 5.36
CA LYS A 179 -2.80 -23.68 5.75
C LYS A 179 -1.86 -22.60 5.21
N ARG A 180 -2.03 -22.16 3.96
CA ARG A 180 -1.24 -21.08 3.36
C ARG A 180 -1.45 -19.76 4.09
N CYS A 181 -2.70 -19.35 4.32
CA CYS A 181 -3.01 -18.13 5.09
C CYS A 181 -2.48 -18.19 6.53
N LYS A 182 -2.59 -19.35 7.20
CA LYS A 182 -2.05 -19.55 8.55
C LYS A 182 -0.53 -19.44 8.56
N ALA A 183 0.17 -20.13 7.65
CA ALA A 183 1.62 -20.09 7.54
C ALA A 183 2.17 -18.69 7.18
N ALA A 184 1.34 -17.88 6.52
CA ALA A 184 1.62 -16.48 6.23
C ALA A 184 1.36 -15.52 7.40
N ASN A 185 0.87 -16.01 8.56
CA ASN A 185 0.41 -15.17 9.67
C ASN A 185 -0.63 -14.13 9.22
N TRP A 186 -1.51 -14.52 8.28
CA TRP A 186 -2.46 -13.60 7.65
C TRP A 186 -3.35 -12.84 8.66
N VAL A 187 -3.79 -13.52 9.73
CA VAL A 187 -4.60 -12.89 10.78
C VAL A 187 -3.88 -11.71 11.42
N ALA A 188 -2.59 -11.84 11.72
CA ALA A 188 -1.80 -10.77 12.33
C ALA A 188 -1.61 -9.60 11.37
N VAL A 189 -1.35 -9.87 10.08
CA VAL A 189 -1.24 -8.80 9.06
C VAL A 189 -2.55 -8.06 8.90
N ARG A 190 -3.68 -8.77 8.83
CA ARG A 190 -5.01 -8.14 8.74
C ARG A 190 -5.34 -7.30 9.97
N GLN A 191 -4.99 -7.76 11.17
CA GLN A 191 -5.17 -7.00 12.40
C GLN A 191 -4.30 -5.73 12.43
N ALA A 192 -3.06 -5.82 11.95
CA ALA A 192 -2.18 -4.67 11.80
C ALA A 192 -2.75 -3.64 10.80
N GLU A 193 -3.27 -4.10 9.65
CA GLU A 193 -3.97 -3.26 8.68
C GLU A 193 -5.20 -2.57 9.32
N GLU A 194 -6.02 -3.30 10.09
CA GLU A 194 -7.15 -2.71 10.80
C GLU A 194 -6.71 -1.65 11.84
N ALA A 195 -5.67 -1.93 12.62
CA ALA A 195 -5.15 -1.00 13.60
C ALA A 195 -4.65 0.31 12.96
N ILE A 196 -3.93 0.22 11.83
CA ILE A 196 -3.51 1.40 11.06
C ILE A 196 -4.72 2.18 10.56
N ARG A 197 -5.77 1.50 10.08
CA ARG A 197 -7.01 2.15 9.64
C ARG A 197 -7.68 2.94 10.77
N LEU A 198 -7.78 2.35 11.96
CA LEU A 198 -8.37 2.99 13.13
C LEU A 198 -7.56 4.21 13.57
N LEU A 199 -6.24 4.09 13.60
CA LEU A 199 -5.34 5.20 13.89
C LEU A 199 -5.52 6.33 12.88
N GLY A 200 -5.56 6.02 11.58
CA GLY A 200 -5.77 7.00 10.52
C GLY A 200 -7.07 7.79 10.66
N ARG A 201 -8.18 7.10 10.97
CA ARG A 201 -9.47 7.76 11.26
C ARG A 201 -9.42 8.66 12.49
N LYS A 202 -8.70 8.24 13.54
CA LYS A 202 -8.52 9.05 14.75
C LYS A 202 -7.75 10.33 14.44
N LEU A 203 -6.60 10.23 13.75
CA LEU A 203 -5.82 11.39 13.30
C LEU A 203 -6.65 12.33 12.43
N GLU A 204 -7.47 11.77 11.53
CA GLU A 204 -8.38 12.53 10.68
C GLU A 204 -9.43 13.32 11.49
N SER A 205 -9.93 12.76 12.59
CA SER A 205 -10.94 13.40 13.45
C SER A 205 -10.37 14.45 14.42
N GLU A 206 -9.11 14.31 14.85
CA GLU A 206 -8.48 15.18 15.84
C GLU A 206 -7.95 16.49 15.23
N LEU A 207 -7.72 16.51 13.91
CA LEU A 207 -7.28 17.72 13.23
C LEU A 207 -8.48 18.63 12.96
N PRO A 208 -8.48 19.86 13.52
CA PRO A 208 -9.57 20.79 13.28
C PRO A 208 -9.74 21.05 11.77
N PRO A 209 -10.97 21.32 11.30
CA PRO A 209 -11.12 22.00 10.03
C PRO A 209 -10.45 23.36 10.17
N GLU A 210 -9.27 23.53 9.57
CA GLU A 210 -8.69 24.87 9.48
C GLU A 210 -9.68 25.76 8.72
N GLY A 211 -9.94 26.93 9.33
CA GLY A 211 -10.83 27.96 8.82
C GLY A 211 -10.39 28.51 7.47
#